data_AF-A0A1G7NCE3-F1
#
_entry.id   AF-A0A1G7NCE3-F1
#
_cell.length_a   1.000
_cell.length_b   1.000
_cell.length_c   1.000
_cell.angle_alpha   90.00
_cell.angle_beta   90.00
_cell.angle_gamma   90.00
#
_symmetry.space_group_name_H-M   'P 1'
#
loop_
_entity.id
_entity.type
_entity.pdbx_description
1 polymer ?
#
loop_
_entity_poly.entity_id
_entity_poly.type
_entity_poly.pdbx_seq_one_letter_code
_entity_poly.pdbx_strand_id
1 'polypeptide(L)'
;MKTEKISSLVLYVVFAVIILLFGVFFTYGYDNQYVANPKFNDPLMLDGVMILMYAMVAITALLIVWSLVKSFVQNMGGPKGENLSGVPGGTISAVSVAILVVSLLVGFFAPSETIVANGDVVTDTTAIALADHFICSIYVLSVVALVAMFFNMTGIMKRK
;
A
#
# COMPACT_ATOMS: atom_id res chain seq x y z
N MET A 1 -12.24 -20.38 -15.39
CA MET A 1 -12.67 -19.07 -14.86
C MET A 1 -11.70 -18.02 -15.38
N LYS A 2 -12.15 -16.92 -15.99
CA LYS A 2 -11.24 -15.87 -16.53
C LYS A 2 -10.46 -15.23 -15.37
N THR A 3 -9.17 -14.95 -15.55
CA THR A 3 -8.26 -14.36 -14.53
C THR A 3 -8.84 -13.09 -13.88
N GLU A 4 -9.55 -12.27 -14.66
CA GLU A 4 -10.25 -11.07 -14.19
C GLU A 4 -11.26 -11.35 -13.07
N LYS A 5 -12.02 -12.46 -13.16
CA LYS A 5 -13.01 -12.84 -12.15
C LYS A 5 -12.36 -13.28 -10.84
N ILE A 6 -11.18 -13.88 -10.91
CA ILE A 6 -10.43 -14.30 -9.72
C ILE A 6 -9.86 -13.06 -9.03
N SER A 7 -9.22 -12.16 -9.78
CA SER A 7 -8.66 -10.92 -9.22
C SER A 7 -9.74 -10.03 -8.59
N SER A 8 -10.88 -9.85 -9.27
CA SER A 8 -11.99 -9.06 -8.74
C SER A 8 -12.62 -9.69 -7.49
N LEU A 9 -12.72 -11.02 -7.43
CA LEU A 9 -13.23 -11.73 -6.25
C LEU A 9 -12.30 -11.54 -5.06
N VAL A 10 -10.99 -11.74 -5.25
CA VAL A 10 -9.98 -11.55 -4.19
C VAL A 10 -10.02 -10.12 -3.66
N LEU A 11 -10.08 -9.13 -4.56
CA LEU A 11 -10.21 -7.72 -4.18
C LEU A 11 -11.45 -7.49 -3.31
N TYR A 12 -12.61 -7.99 -3.73
CA TYR A 12 -13.86 -7.79 -2.99
C TYR A 12 -13.83 -8.45 -1.61
N VAL A 13 -13.26 -9.66 -1.51
CA VAL A 13 -13.11 -10.36 -0.22
C VAL A 13 -12.19 -9.58 0.72
N VAL A 14 -11.03 -9.13 0.24
CA VAL A 14 -10.09 -8.34 1.05
C VAL A 14 -10.75 -7.05 1.52
N PHE A 15 -11.44 -6.34 0.63
CA PHE A 15 -12.13 -5.09 0.97
C PHE A 15 -13.25 -5.30 1.99
N ALA A 16 -14.04 -6.37 1.84
CA ALA A 16 -15.08 -6.72 2.79
C ALA A 16 -14.52 -7.02 4.19
N VAL A 17 -13.40 -7.75 4.29
CA VAL A 17 -12.74 -8.03 5.57
C VAL A 17 -12.26 -6.74 6.23
N ILE A 18 -11.64 -5.83 5.46
CA ILE A 18 -11.19 -4.53 5.97
C ILE A 18 -12.37 -3.72 6.51
N ILE A 19 -13.45 -3.55 5.73
CA ILE A 19 -14.62 -2.78 6.17
C ILE A 19 -15.24 -3.37 7.44
N LEU A 20 -15.38 -4.70 7.51
CA LEU A 20 -15.96 -5.35 8.68
C LEU A 20 -15.09 -5.14 9.93
N LEU A 21 -13.78 -5.35 9.82
CA LEU A 21 -12.87 -5.14 10.95
C LEU A 21 -12.84 -3.67 11.40
N PHE A 22 -12.74 -2.70 10.49
CA PHE A 22 -12.80 -1.29 10.84
C PHE A 22 -14.16 -0.88 11.40
N GLY A 23 -15.25 -1.44 10.87
CA GLY A 23 -16.60 -1.22 11.38
C GLY A 23 -16.73 -1.64 12.84
N VAL A 24 -16.23 -2.83 13.20
CA VAL A 24 -16.22 -3.28 14.59
C VAL A 24 -15.24 -2.47 15.44
N PHE A 25 -14.06 -2.12 14.92
CA PHE A 25 -13.07 -1.31 15.63
C PHE A 25 -13.63 0.05 16.09
N PHE A 26 -14.35 0.76 15.23
CA PHE A 26 -14.91 2.07 15.58
C PHE A 26 -16.20 1.99 16.42
N THR A 27 -16.92 0.86 16.38
CA THR A 27 -18.20 0.71 17.09
C THR A 27 -18.07 -0.01 18.43
N TYR A 28 -17.07 -0.88 18.58
CA TYR A 28 -16.89 -1.71 19.76
C TYR A 28 -15.61 -1.37 20.50
N GLY A 29 -15.76 -0.71 21.64
CA GLY A 29 -14.64 -0.46 22.53
C GLY A 29 -13.61 0.52 21.96
N TYR A 30 -14.04 1.40 21.05
CA TYR A 30 -13.21 2.49 20.57
C TYR A 30 -12.88 3.41 21.73
N ASP A 31 -13.86 4.02 22.40
CA ASP A 31 -13.70 5.03 23.48
C ASP A 31 -13.15 4.50 24.84
N ASN A 32 -12.48 3.34 24.83
CA ASN A 32 -11.86 2.79 26.04
C ASN A 32 -10.64 3.62 26.43
N GLN A 33 -10.56 4.09 27.69
CA GLN A 33 -9.49 5.00 28.10
C GLN A 33 -8.20 4.26 28.44
N TYR A 34 -7.07 4.85 28.07
CA TYR A 34 -5.75 4.35 28.43
C TYR A 34 -5.46 4.58 29.93
N VAL A 35 -5.11 3.51 30.64
CA VAL A 35 -4.99 3.49 32.11
C VAL A 35 -3.94 4.49 32.63
N ALA A 36 -2.80 4.63 31.95
CA ALA A 36 -1.73 5.51 32.41
C ALA A 36 -1.95 6.98 32.03
N ASN A 37 -2.81 7.27 31.05
CA ASN A 37 -3.16 8.63 30.68
C ASN A 37 -4.56 8.67 30.02
N PRO A 38 -5.60 9.04 30.77
CA PRO A 38 -7.00 9.04 30.31
C PRO A 38 -7.29 9.99 29.13
N LYS A 39 -6.32 10.81 28.71
CA LYS A 39 -6.43 11.63 27.49
C LYS A 39 -6.29 10.82 26.22
N PHE A 40 -5.70 9.62 26.32
CA PHE A 40 -5.53 8.73 25.18
C PHE A 40 -6.57 7.61 25.22
N ASN A 41 -6.99 7.24 24.02
CA ASN A 41 -7.87 6.14 23.78
C ASN A 41 -7.03 4.87 23.58
N ASP A 42 -7.45 3.77 24.17
CA ASP A 42 -6.87 2.43 24.05
C ASP A 42 -7.94 1.45 23.52
N PRO A 43 -8.22 1.48 22.20
CA PRO A 43 -9.31 0.71 21.63
C PRO A 43 -9.11 -0.80 21.81
N LEU A 44 -10.16 -1.49 22.26
CA LEU A 44 -10.13 -2.94 22.51
C LEU A 44 -9.74 -3.77 21.28
N MET A 45 -10.08 -3.29 20.07
CA MET A 45 -9.80 -4.00 18.83
C MET A 45 -8.52 -3.55 18.12
N LEU A 46 -7.68 -2.75 18.78
CA LEU A 46 -6.40 -2.27 18.24
C LEU A 46 -5.52 -3.43 17.77
N ASP A 47 -5.35 -4.46 18.60
CA ASP A 47 -4.56 -5.65 18.26
C ASP A 47 -5.06 -6.34 16.98
N GLY A 48 -6.38 -6.44 16.81
CA GLY A 48 -6.98 -7.04 15.61
C GLY A 48 -6.65 -6.27 14.34
N VAL A 49 -6.71 -4.93 14.40
CA VAL A 49 -6.34 -4.06 13.27
C VAL A 49 -4.83 -4.13 12.98
N MET A 50 -4.00 -4.19 14.03
CA MET A 50 -2.55 -4.35 13.89
C MET A 50 -2.18 -5.70 13.25
N ILE A 51 -2.84 -6.80 13.63
CA ILE A 51 -2.65 -8.11 13.01
C ILE A 51 -3.01 -8.07 11.53
N LEU A 52 -4.14 -7.44 11.17
CA LEU A 52 -4.55 -7.28 9.77
C LEU A 52 -3.49 -6.53 8.96
N MET A 53 -2.97 -5.44 9.51
CA MET A 53 -1.91 -4.65 8.88
C MET A 53 -0.66 -5.50 8.63
N TYR A 54 -0.14 -6.19 9.65
CA TYR A 54 1.05 -7.03 9.49
C TYR A 54 0.82 -8.18 8.52
N ALA A 55 -0.35 -8.79 8.52
CA ALA A 55 -0.70 -9.85 7.57
C ALA A 55 -0.70 -9.33 6.12
N MET A 56 -1.30 -8.16 5.86
CA MET A 56 -1.32 -7.55 4.52
C MET A 56 0.09 -7.22 4.03
N VAL A 57 0.93 -6.66 4.90
CA VAL A 57 2.34 -6.35 4.57
C VAL A 57 3.11 -7.63 4.26
N ALA A 58 2.99 -8.66 5.11
CA ALA A 58 3.67 -9.93 4.91
C ALA A 58 3.26 -10.62 3.60
N ILE A 59 1.95 -10.69 3.31
CA ILE A 59 1.44 -11.26 2.07
C ILE A 59 1.96 -10.48 0.86
N THR A 60 1.93 -9.14 0.92
CA THR A 60 2.41 -8.30 -0.19
C THR A 60 3.90 -8.47 -0.42
N ALA A 61 4.71 -8.53 0.64
CA ALA A 61 6.14 -8.79 0.54
C ALA A 61 6.42 -10.15 -0.12
N LEU A 62 5.70 -11.21 0.28
CA LEU A 62 5.81 -12.54 -0.34
C LEU A 62 5.43 -12.50 -1.82
N LEU A 63 4.37 -11.79 -2.18
CA LEU A 63 3.94 -11.64 -3.58
C LEU A 63 4.96 -10.87 -4.42
N ILE A 64 5.59 -9.83 -3.86
CA ILE A 64 6.67 -9.09 -4.53
C ILE A 64 7.85 -10.02 -4.80
N VAL A 65 8.34 -10.72 -3.78
CA VAL A 65 9.46 -11.67 -3.93
C VAL A 65 9.12 -12.73 -4.96
N TRP A 66 7.93 -13.33 -4.87
CA TRP A 66 7.48 -14.34 -5.82
C TRP A 66 7.36 -13.79 -7.25
N SER A 67 6.86 -12.58 -7.41
CA SER A 67 6.78 -11.91 -8.70
C SER A 67 8.16 -11.66 -9.29
N LEU A 68 9.12 -11.18 -8.49
CA LEU A 68 10.50 -10.94 -8.92
C LEU A 68 11.16 -12.26 -9.35
N VAL A 69 11.09 -13.30 -8.52
CA VAL A 69 11.66 -14.62 -8.84
C VAL A 69 11.06 -15.16 -10.14
N LYS A 70 9.74 -15.09 -10.29
CA LYS A 70 9.07 -15.53 -11.52
C LYS A 70 9.52 -14.71 -12.74
N SER A 71 9.63 -13.39 -12.61
CA SER A 71 10.13 -12.52 -13.68
C SER A 71 11.57 -12.87 -14.07
N PHE A 72 12.47 -13.11 -13.11
CA PHE A 72 13.85 -13.53 -13.39
C PHE A 72 13.91 -14.89 -14.09
N VAL A 73 13.17 -15.88 -13.60
CA VAL A 73 13.12 -17.23 -14.19
C VAL A 73 12.56 -17.20 -15.62
N GLN A 74 11.50 -16.40 -15.86
CA GLN A 74 10.91 -16.28 -17.20
C GLN A 74 11.80 -15.52 -18.19
N ASN A 75 12.62 -14.58 -17.71
CA ASN A 75 13.58 -13.85 -18.53
C ASN A 75 14.85 -14.67 -18.90
N MET A 76 15.12 -15.80 -18.23
CA MET A 76 16.29 -16.64 -18.48
C MET A 76 16.06 -17.79 -19.49
N GLY A 77 14.82 -18.10 -19.89
CA GLY A 77 14.48 -19.37 -20.57
C GLY A 77 13.80 -19.30 -21.95
N GLY A 78 13.61 -18.13 -22.56
CA GLY A 78 12.91 -18.03 -23.85
C GLY A 78 13.27 -16.76 -24.64
N PRO A 79 13.16 -16.78 -25.98
CA PRO A 79 13.66 -15.71 -26.85
C PRO A 79 13.06 -14.37 -26.45
N LYS A 80 13.93 -13.33 -26.45
CA LYS A 80 13.64 -11.92 -26.18
C LYS A 80 12.17 -11.61 -26.42
N GLY A 81 11.46 -11.33 -25.31
CA GLY A 81 10.02 -11.05 -25.25
C GLY A 81 9.44 -10.59 -26.57
N GLU A 82 9.00 -11.56 -27.37
CA GLU A 82 8.17 -11.25 -28.51
C GLU A 82 6.89 -10.67 -27.94
N ASN A 83 6.54 -9.51 -28.47
CA ASN A 83 5.34 -8.76 -28.19
C ASN A 83 4.12 -9.59 -28.61
N LEU A 84 3.79 -10.64 -27.86
CA LEU A 84 2.67 -11.54 -28.14
C LEU A 84 1.29 -10.85 -27.99
N SER A 85 1.25 -9.58 -27.60
CA SER A 85 0.01 -8.83 -27.35
C SER A 85 -0.06 -7.45 -28.03
N GLY A 86 0.92 -7.04 -28.86
CA GLY A 86 0.89 -5.70 -29.50
C GLY A 86 0.91 -4.51 -28.52
N VAL A 87 1.12 -4.78 -27.24
CA VAL A 87 1.30 -3.80 -26.17
C VAL A 87 2.71 -4.03 -25.62
N PRO A 88 3.62 -3.06 -25.73
CA PRO A 88 4.96 -3.20 -25.18
C PRO A 88 4.88 -3.29 -23.65
N GLY A 89 4.95 -4.51 -23.12
CA GLY A 89 4.87 -4.77 -21.68
C GLY A 89 6.00 -4.10 -20.90
N GLY A 90 7.16 -3.89 -21.54
CA GLY A 90 8.32 -3.23 -20.93
C GLY A 90 8.15 -1.72 -20.68
N THR A 91 7.34 -1.01 -21.47
CA THR A 91 7.11 0.43 -21.23
C THR A 91 6.10 0.66 -20.13
N ILE A 92 5.07 -0.20 -19.98
CA ILE A 92 4.11 -0.09 -18.88
C ILE A 92 4.80 -0.33 -17.53
N SER A 93 5.68 -1.35 -17.45
CA SER A 93 6.45 -1.60 -16.22
C SER A 93 7.43 -0.46 -15.93
N ALA A 94 8.14 0.07 -16.93
CA ALA A 94 9.05 1.20 -16.75
C ALA A 94 8.35 2.46 -16.22
N VAL A 95 7.16 2.80 -16.74
CA VAL A 95 6.38 3.95 -16.26
C VAL A 95 5.95 3.75 -14.80
N SER A 96 5.49 2.55 -14.43
CA SER A 96 5.10 2.27 -13.05
C SER A 96 6.27 2.39 -12.06
N VAL A 97 7.46 1.93 -12.45
CA VAL A 97 8.69 2.07 -11.66
C VAL A 97 9.12 3.54 -11.57
N ALA A 98 9.01 4.29 -12.65
CA ALA A 98 9.33 5.72 -12.65
C ALA A 98 8.44 6.50 -11.67
N ILE A 99 7.13 6.24 -11.66
CA ILE A 99 6.19 6.86 -10.71
C ILE A 99 6.56 6.51 -9.26
N LEU A 100 6.91 5.24 -9.00
CA LEU A 100 7.37 4.81 -7.67
C LEU A 100 8.62 5.58 -7.23
N VAL A 101 9.64 5.67 -8.09
CA VAL A 101 10.91 6.36 -7.77
C VAL A 101 10.67 7.85 -7.53
N VAL A 102 9.87 8.50 -8.38
CA VAL A 102 9.52 9.93 -8.21
C VAL A 102 8.82 10.14 -6.87
N SER A 103 7.89 9.26 -6.49
CA SER A 103 7.21 9.34 -5.21
C SER A 103 8.14 9.20 -4.00
N LEU A 104 9.11 8.28 -4.07
CA LEU A 104 10.11 8.13 -3.01
C LEU A 104 11.01 9.36 -2.90
N LEU A 105 11.37 9.98 -4.03
CA LEU A 105 12.14 11.22 -4.02
C LEU A 105 11.34 12.36 -3.36
N VAL A 106 10.04 12.48 -3.68
CA VAL A 106 9.17 13.46 -3.01
C VAL A 106 9.13 13.23 -1.51
N GLY A 107 8.98 11.99 -1.06
CA GLY A 107 9.01 11.65 0.36
C GLY A 107 10.36 11.94 1.02
N PHE A 108 11.47 11.67 0.33
CA PHE A 108 12.83 11.90 0.85
C PHE A 108 13.16 13.39 1.07
N PHE A 109 12.61 14.28 0.24
CA PHE A 109 12.80 15.73 0.38
C PHE A 109 11.71 16.39 1.25
N ALA A 110 10.75 15.62 1.77
CA ALA A 110 9.73 16.15 2.66
C ALA A 110 10.36 16.50 4.03
N PRO A 111 9.95 17.60 4.67
CA PRO A 111 10.40 17.91 6.02
C PRO A 111 9.86 16.88 7.01
N SER A 112 10.67 16.48 7.99
CA SER A 112 10.28 15.66 9.13
C SER A 112 10.37 16.46 10.42
N GLU A 113 9.37 16.30 11.28
CA GLU A 113 9.29 16.98 12.58
C GLU A 113 9.66 16.04 13.71
N THR A 114 10.24 16.58 14.78
CA THR A 114 10.56 15.79 15.98
C THR A 114 9.31 15.56 16.81
N ILE A 115 8.99 14.30 17.08
CA ILE A 115 7.84 13.91 17.90
C ILE A 115 8.23 13.85 19.38
N VAL A 116 7.36 14.37 20.24
CA VAL A 116 7.43 14.20 21.70
C VAL A 116 6.50 13.05 22.08
N ALA A 117 7.04 11.96 22.62
CA ALA A 117 6.26 10.82 23.09
C ALA A 117 6.34 10.73 24.61
N ASN A 118 5.17 10.64 25.27
CA ASN A 118 5.09 10.47 26.72
C ASN A 118 5.81 11.55 27.57
N GLY A 119 5.97 12.77 27.02
CA GLY A 119 6.64 13.90 27.69
C GLY A 119 8.13 14.04 27.39
N ASP A 120 8.75 13.02 26.79
CA ASP A 120 10.15 13.04 26.37
C ASP A 120 10.28 13.17 24.85
N VAL A 121 11.29 13.89 24.40
CA VAL A 121 11.64 13.96 22.96
C VAL A 121 12.15 12.59 22.55
N VAL A 122 11.53 11.97 21.54
CA VAL A 122 12.00 10.67 21.07
C VAL A 122 13.38 10.83 20.44
N THR A 123 14.36 10.13 20.99
CA THR A 123 15.77 10.24 20.61
C THR A 123 16.09 9.52 19.31
N ASP A 124 15.26 8.54 18.91
CA ASP A 124 15.42 7.81 17.65
C ASP A 124 14.82 8.59 16.48
N THR A 125 15.45 9.72 16.15
CA THR A 125 15.03 10.63 15.09
C THR A 125 15.09 10.00 13.70
N THR A 126 15.94 8.98 13.51
CA THR A 126 16.17 8.38 12.19
C THR A 126 15.04 7.44 11.76
N ALA A 127 14.57 6.56 12.64
CA ALA A 127 13.47 5.65 12.34
C ALA A 127 12.14 6.41 12.14
N ILE A 128 11.94 7.47 12.95
CA ILE A 128 10.75 8.32 12.86
C ILE A 128 10.76 9.14 11.57
N ALA A 129 11.87 9.82 11.26
CA ALA A 129 11.98 10.59 10.02
C ALA A 129 11.81 9.70 8.78
N LEU A 130 12.35 8.47 8.81
CA LEU A 130 12.16 7.52 7.73
C LEU A 130 10.70 7.12 7.55
N ALA A 131 9.97 6.90 8.66
CA ALA A 131 8.54 6.63 8.61
C ALA A 131 7.76 7.80 7.99
N ASP A 132 8.08 9.05 8.37
CA ASP A 132 7.46 10.26 7.81
C ASP A 132 7.68 10.35 6.29
N HIS A 133 8.90 10.09 5.81
CA HIS A 133 9.22 10.10 4.38
C HIS A 133 8.42 9.02 3.62
N PHE A 134 8.29 7.82 4.18
CA PHE A 134 7.47 6.76 3.57
C PHE A 134 5.98 7.12 3.55
N ILE A 135 5.45 7.71 4.62
CA ILE A 135 4.06 8.17 4.69
C ILE A 135 3.80 9.21 3.59
N CYS A 136 4.69 10.19 3.41
CA CYS A 136 4.58 11.18 2.35
C CYS A 136 4.52 10.53 0.95
N SER A 137 5.41 9.57 0.68
CA SER A 137 5.40 8.81 -0.58
C SER A 137 4.09 8.01 -0.77
N ILE A 138 3.55 7.38 0.28
CA ILE A 138 2.28 6.65 0.19
C ILE A 138 1.14 7.59 -0.18
N TYR A 139 1.08 8.79 0.41
CA TYR A 139 0.07 9.79 0.06
C TYR A 139 0.16 10.19 -1.42
N VAL A 140 1.36 10.46 -1.93
CA VAL A 140 1.55 10.81 -3.36
C VAL A 140 1.05 9.69 -4.27
N LEU A 141 1.45 8.44 -4.01
CA LEU A 141 0.98 7.29 -4.78
C LEU A 141 -0.54 7.10 -4.69
N SER A 142 -1.13 7.33 -3.52
CA SER A 142 -2.58 7.22 -3.32
C SER A 142 -3.36 8.22 -4.17
N VAL A 143 -2.90 9.47 -4.25
CA VAL A 143 -3.52 10.52 -5.07
C VAL A 143 -3.39 10.18 -6.56
N VAL A 144 -2.21 9.77 -7.01
CA VAL A 144 -1.98 9.35 -8.40
C VAL A 144 -2.88 8.16 -8.77
N ALA A 145 -3.00 7.18 -7.88
CA ALA A 145 -3.87 6.01 -8.09
C ALA A 145 -5.34 6.40 -8.18
N LEU A 146 -5.84 7.28 -7.31
CA LEU A 146 -7.21 7.79 -7.36
C LEU A 146 -7.49 8.52 -8.67
N VAL A 147 -6.60 9.42 -9.08
CA VAL A 147 -6.71 10.16 -10.34
C VAL A 147 -6.74 9.18 -11.52
N ALA A 148 -5.83 8.21 -11.56
CA ALA A 148 -5.81 7.18 -12.59
C ALA A 148 -7.10 6.34 -12.62
N MET A 149 -7.67 6.01 -11.45
CA MET A 149 -8.94 5.29 -11.34
C MET A 149 -10.09 6.10 -11.94
N PHE A 150 -10.21 7.39 -11.61
CA PHE A 150 -11.23 8.26 -12.20
C PHE A 150 -11.08 8.36 -13.72
N PHE A 151 -9.86 8.57 -14.22
CA PHE A 151 -9.60 8.56 -15.66
C PHE A 151 -9.96 7.23 -16.32
N ASN A 152 -9.69 6.10 -15.68
CA ASN A 152 -10.10 4.78 -16.19
C ASN A 152 -11.62 4.66 -16.28
N MET A 153 -12.35 5.08 -15.23
CA MET A 153 -13.82 5.04 -15.19
C MET A 153 -14.48 5.91 -16.27
N THR A 154 -13.84 7.02 -16.68
CA THR A 154 -14.36 7.88 -17.76
C THR A 154 -14.44 7.18 -19.12
N GLY A 155 -13.78 6.03 -19.30
CA GLY A 155 -13.89 5.22 -20.52
C GLY A 155 -13.25 5.83 -21.77
N ILE A 156 -12.60 6.99 -21.65
CA ILE A 156 -11.94 7.71 -22.76
C ILE A 156 -10.87 6.84 -23.45
N MET A 157 -10.29 5.86 -22.74
CA MET A 157 -9.28 4.95 -23.27
C MET A 157 -9.82 3.60 -23.78
N LYS A 158 -11.15 3.38 -23.79
CA LYS A 158 -11.71 2.15 -24.38
C LYS A 158 -11.60 2.24 -25.90
N ARG A 159 -10.63 1.54 -26.50
CA ARG A 159 -10.65 1.27 -27.95
C ARG A 159 -11.96 0.54 -28.28
N LYS A 160 -12.68 1.04 -29.28
CA LYS A 160 -13.76 0.30 -29.95
C LYS A 160 -13.20 -0.96 -30.60
#